data_AF-A0A4Y3QLL0-F1
#
_entry.id   AF-A0A4Y3QLL0-F1
#
_cell.length_a   1.000
_cell.length_b   1.000
_cell.length_c   1.000
_cell.angle_alpha   90.00
_cell.angle_beta   90.00
_cell.angle_gamma   90.00
#
_symmetry.space_group_name_H-M   'P 1'
#
loop_
_entity.id
_entity.type
_entity.pdbx_description
1 polymer ?
#
loop_
_entity_poly.entity_id
_entity_poly.type
_entity_poly.pdbx_seq_one_letter_code
_entity_poly.pdbx_strand_id
1 'polypeptide(L)'
;MTLTALLPTLRSSIPAPFDAALWPAGSTPTLDDVTVRAVSVGRFADICGTPCVCTGPAVIPASGGVASATLSTTVVIATVTDAAPDTLRLDACVAGLEAVWREARLIGRVSRAYDEPFAVVDAHGEEPCGAVVLPGDVCVGDRIAFPCPGCHTVGEVR
;
A
#
# COMPACT_ATOMS: atom_id res chain seq x y z
N MET A 1 7.72 1.51 17.37
CA MET A 1 8.03 0.07 17.59
C MET A 1 6.72 -0.65 17.90
N THR A 2 6.37 -1.70 17.15
CA THR A 2 5.08 -2.42 17.28
C THR A 2 5.32 -3.92 17.52
N LEU A 3 4.34 -4.66 18.02
CA LEU A 3 4.50 -6.09 18.35
C LEU A 3 4.88 -6.93 17.13
N THR A 4 4.26 -6.67 15.97
CA THR A 4 4.57 -7.35 14.71
C THR A 4 5.94 -6.95 14.14
N ALA A 5 6.53 -5.83 14.59
CA ALA A 5 7.91 -5.46 14.24
C ALA A 5 8.94 -6.18 15.13
N LEU A 6 8.61 -6.41 16.41
CA LEU A 6 9.48 -7.15 17.34
C LEU A 6 9.44 -8.67 17.09
N LEU A 7 8.27 -9.19 16.75
CA LEU A 7 8.02 -10.61 16.49
C LEU A 7 7.26 -10.78 15.16
N PRO A 8 7.97 -10.77 14.02
CA PRO A 8 7.35 -10.89 12.68
C PRO A 8 6.45 -12.13 12.51
N THR A 9 6.69 -13.19 13.29
CA THR A 9 5.84 -14.39 13.32
C THR A 9 4.38 -14.08 13.68
N LEU A 10 4.12 -13.02 14.46
CA LEU A 10 2.78 -12.59 14.84
C LEU A 10 1.94 -12.07 13.67
N ARG A 11 2.56 -11.72 12.52
CA ARG A 11 1.82 -11.32 11.31
C ARG A 11 0.94 -12.43 10.75
N SER A 12 1.20 -13.68 11.14
CA SER A 12 0.33 -14.82 10.83
C SER A 12 -0.88 -14.97 11.76
N SER A 13 -1.02 -14.09 12.75
CA SER A 13 -2.09 -14.16 13.77
C SER A 13 -2.83 -12.85 13.94
N ILE A 14 -2.15 -11.70 13.77
CA ILE A 14 -2.74 -10.38 13.88
C ILE A 14 -2.27 -9.48 12.73
N PRO A 15 -3.16 -8.61 12.20
CA PRO A 15 -2.76 -7.61 11.22
C PRO A 15 -1.70 -6.66 11.78
N ALA A 16 -0.79 -6.21 10.91
CA ALA A 16 0.11 -5.12 11.27
C ALA A 16 -0.71 -3.84 11.58
N PRO A 17 -0.27 -3.01 12.55
CA PRO A 17 -0.93 -1.76 12.92
C PRO A 17 -1.35 -0.94 11.71
N PHE A 18 -2.55 -0.36 11.74
CA PHE A 18 -3.21 0.24 10.59
C PHE A 18 -3.85 1.58 10.94
N ASP A 19 -3.46 2.65 10.25
CA ASP A 19 -4.04 3.98 10.41
C ASP A 19 -5.22 4.16 9.44
N ALA A 20 -6.41 3.78 9.89
CA ALA A 20 -7.62 3.82 9.07
C ALA A 20 -7.99 5.22 8.56
N ALA A 21 -7.48 6.29 9.17
CA ALA A 21 -7.78 7.65 8.74
C ALA A 21 -7.09 8.04 7.42
N LEU A 22 -6.02 7.33 7.05
CA LEU A 22 -5.28 7.58 5.80
C LEU A 22 -5.78 6.79 4.61
N TRP A 23 -6.58 5.75 4.86
CA TRP A 23 -7.17 4.91 3.82
C TRP A 23 -8.58 5.41 3.47
N PRO A 24 -9.17 4.95 2.36
CA PRO A 24 -10.59 5.22 2.09
C PRO A 24 -11.48 4.74 3.25
N ALA A 25 -12.58 5.45 3.49
CA ALA A 25 -13.54 5.11 4.53
C ALA A 25 -14.10 3.69 4.33
N GLY A 26 -14.15 2.92 5.43
CA GLY A 26 -14.50 1.51 5.40
C GLY A 26 -13.36 0.59 4.97
N SER A 27 -12.11 1.05 5.02
CA SER A 27 -10.95 0.19 4.84
C SER A 27 -10.67 -0.63 6.10
N THR A 28 -10.31 -1.91 5.94
CA THR A 28 -10.00 -2.81 7.05
C THR A 28 -8.86 -3.76 6.65
N PRO A 29 -7.78 -3.84 7.45
CA PRO A 29 -6.66 -4.73 7.15
C PRO A 29 -7.03 -6.19 7.47
N THR A 30 -6.51 -7.10 6.67
CA THR A 30 -6.41 -8.54 7.00
C THR A 30 -4.94 -8.88 7.29
N LEU A 31 -4.61 -10.17 7.36
CA LEU A 31 -3.22 -10.61 7.61
C LEU A 31 -2.30 -10.34 6.41
N ASP A 32 -2.86 -10.39 5.20
CA ASP A 32 -2.16 -10.40 3.92
C ASP A 32 -2.80 -9.45 2.89
N ASP A 33 -3.75 -8.61 3.28
CA ASP A 33 -4.48 -7.74 2.37
C ASP A 33 -5.09 -6.55 3.12
N VAL A 34 -5.70 -5.64 2.36
CA VAL A 34 -6.62 -4.63 2.85
C VAL A 34 -7.92 -4.76 2.07
N THR A 35 -9.04 -4.67 2.77
CA THR A 35 -10.34 -4.53 2.12
C THR A 35 -10.75 -3.06 2.13
N VAL A 36 -11.35 -2.57 1.04
CA VAL A 36 -12.02 -1.27 0.97
C VAL A 36 -13.50 -1.53 0.78
N ARG A 37 -14.32 -1.21 1.80
CA ARG A 37 -15.78 -1.50 1.79
C ARG A 37 -16.09 -2.96 1.43
N ALA A 38 -15.37 -3.89 2.08
CA ALA A 38 -15.43 -5.33 1.88
C ALA A 38 -14.90 -5.87 0.53
N VAL A 39 -14.30 -5.03 -0.32
CA VAL A 39 -13.60 -5.49 -1.53
C VAL A 39 -12.13 -5.64 -1.23
N SER A 40 -11.61 -6.86 -1.40
CA SER A 40 -10.16 -7.15 -1.32
C SER A 40 -9.41 -6.37 -2.39
N VAL A 41 -8.39 -5.63 -1.97
CA VAL A 41 -7.51 -4.87 -2.86
C VAL A 41 -6.66 -5.81 -3.71
N GLY A 42 -6.15 -6.90 -3.13
CA GLY A 42 -5.43 -7.94 -3.88
C GLY A 42 -6.27 -8.61 -4.97
N ARG A 43 -7.52 -8.99 -4.66
CA ARG A 43 -8.44 -9.61 -5.63
C ARG A 43 -8.89 -8.63 -6.71
N PHE A 44 -9.03 -7.35 -6.36
CA PHE A 44 -9.29 -6.31 -7.35
C PHE A 44 -8.12 -6.21 -8.35
N ALA A 45 -6.88 -6.25 -7.88
CA ALA A 45 -5.69 -6.25 -8.74
C ALA A 45 -5.58 -7.51 -9.61
N ASP A 46 -6.02 -8.68 -9.13
CA ASP A 46 -6.09 -9.89 -9.98
C ASP A 46 -7.02 -9.71 -11.20
N ILE A 47 -8.08 -8.92 -11.04
CA ILE A 47 -9.07 -8.68 -12.11
C ILE A 47 -8.58 -7.58 -13.06
N CYS A 48 -8.03 -6.49 -12.51
CA CYS A 48 -7.65 -5.31 -13.28
C CYS A 48 -6.24 -5.36 -13.87
N GLY A 49 -5.37 -6.22 -13.32
CA GLY A 49 -3.92 -6.13 -13.52
C GLY A 49 -3.31 -4.95 -12.76
N THR A 50 -1.98 -4.96 -12.60
CA THR A 50 -1.23 -3.82 -12.04
C THR A 50 -0.53 -3.04 -13.16
N PRO A 51 -0.29 -1.73 -12.97
CA PRO A 51 -0.78 -0.92 -11.86
C PRO A 51 -2.28 -0.66 -11.99
N CYS A 52 -2.97 -0.62 -10.85
CA CYS A 52 -4.38 -0.23 -10.78
C CYS A 52 -4.66 0.60 -9.54
N VAL A 53 -5.82 1.28 -9.54
CA VAL A 53 -6.23 2.13 -8.42
C VAL A 53 -7.65 1.83 -7.99
N CYS A 54 -7.93 1.95 -6.70
CA CYS A 54 -9.29 1.99 -6.17
C CYS A 54 -9.49 3.23 -5.30
N THR A 55 -10.43 4.07 -5.70
CA THR A 55 -10.74 5.33 -5.02
C THR A 55 -11.99 5.20 -4.17
N GLY A 56 -11.96 5.77 -2.98
CA GLY A 56 -13.13 5.90 -2.13
C GLY A 56 -13.11 7.20 -1.32
N PRO A 57 -14.19 7.51 -0.59
CA PRO A 57 -14.25 8.68 0.26
C PRO A 57 -13.11 8.67 1.28
N ALA A 58 -12.47 9.81 1.53
CA ALA A 58 -11.51 9.93 2.64
C ALA A 58 -12.24 9.84 3.99
N VAL A 59 -11.50 9.59 5.08
CA VAL A 59 -12.05 9.65 6.44
C VAL A 59 -11.98 11.09 6.96
N ILE A 60 -13.06 11.59 7.56
CA ILE A 60 -13.05 12.88 8.26
C ILE A 60 -12.15 12.75 9.50
N PRO A 61 -11.13 13.61 9.69
CA PRO A 61 -10.24 13.53 10.83
C PRO A 61 -10.99 13.50 12.18
N ALA A 62 -10.52 12.66 13.11
CA ALA A 62 -11.09 12.48 14.45
C ALA A 62 -12.58 12.07 14.50
N SER A 63 -13.17 11.62 13.40
CA SER A 63 -14.60 11.24 13.33
C SER A 63 -14.89 9.78 13.70
N GLY A 64 -13.86 8.95 13.91
CA GLY A 64 -14.03 7.50 14.10
C GLY A 64 -14.37 6.74 12.82
N GLY A 65 -14.01 7.26 11.64
CA GLY A 65 -14.17 6.56 10.36
C GLY A 65 -15.30 7.07 9.48
N VAL A 66 -15.89 8.23 9.78
CA VAL A 66 -16.95 8.82 8.96
C VAL A 66 -16.39 9.20 7.60
N ALA A 67 -17.07 8.78 6.54
CA ALA A 67 -16.74 9.12 5.17
C ALA A 67 -16.94 10.62 4.88
N SER A 68 -15.94 11.25 4.25
CA SER A 68 -16.05 12.61 3.74
C SER A 68 -16.97 12.66 2.52
N ALA A 69 -17.77 13.71 2.40
CA ALA A 69 -18.61 13.94 1.23
C ALA A 69 -17.85 14.61 0.07
N THR A 70 -16.66 15.16 0.33
CA THR A 70 -15.93 16.03 -0.63
C THR A 70 -14.50 15.60 -0.88
N LEU A 71 -13.88 14.88 0.05
CA LEU A 71 -12.51 14.40 -0.06
C LEU A 71 -12.50 12.91 -0.39
N SER A 72 -11.52 12.50 -1.17
CA SER A 72 -11.29 11.10 -1.54
C SER A 72 -9.87 10.69 -1.20
N THR A 73 -9.66 9.39 -1.06
CA THR A 73 -8.36 8.75 -1.01
C THR A 73 -8.34 7.68 -2.09
N THR A 74 -7.24 7.60 -2.82
CA THR A 74 -7.01 6.56 -3.82
C THR A 74 -5.99 5.57 -3.28
N VAL A 75 -6.30 4.28 -3.30
CA VAL A 75 -5.31 3.24 -3.05
C VAL A 75 -4.69 2.88 -4.39
N VAL A 76 -3.37 2.95 -4.48
CA VAL A 76 -2.60 2.46 -5.62
C VAL A 76 -2.14 1.05 -5.28
N ILE A 77 -2.27 0.14 -6.25
CA ILE A 77 -1.75 -1.22 -6.19
C ILE A 77 -0.72 -1.37 -7.30
N ALA A 78 0.50 -1.67 -6.91
CA ALA A 78 1.63 -1.82 -7.82
C ALA A 78 2.31 -3.17 -7.59
N THR A 79 2.91 -3.72 -8.64
CA THR A 79 3.77 -4.91 -8.58
C THR A 79 5.23 -4.47 -8.54
N VAL A 80 6.02 -5.13 -7.71
CA VAL A 80 7.48 -4.98 -7.68
C VAL A 80 8.06 -5.61 -8.94
N THR A 81 8.70 -4.80 -9.78
CA THR A 81 9.33 -5.25 -11.03
C THR A 81 10.83 -5.50 -10.89
N ASP A 82 11.48 -4.84 -9.93
CA ASP A 82 12.88 -5.05 -9.58
C ASP A 82 13.08 -4.88 -8.06
N ALA A 83 13.96 -5.68 -7.47
CA ALA A 83 14.21 -5.69 -6.04
C ALA A 83 15.70 -5.85 -5.76
N ALA A 84 16.30 -4.79 -5.24
CA ALA A 84 17.66 -4.75 -4.72
C ALA A 84 17.62 -4.70 -3.17
N PRO A 85 18.77 -4.88 -2.47
CA PRO A 85 18.79 -4.92 -1.01
C PRO A 85 18.19 -3.70 -0.31
N ASP A 86 18.23 -2.52 -0.93
CA ASP A 86 17.77 -1.25 -0.36
C ASP A 86 16.81 -0.49 -1.29
N THR A 87 16.44 -1.07 -2.44
CA THR A 87 15.68 -0.38 -3.49
C THR A 87 14.63 -1.29 -4.09
N LEU A 88 13.41 -0.76 -4.29
CA LEU A 88 12.32 -1.44 -4.98
C LEU A 88 11.86 -0.61 -6.17
N ARG A 89 11.72 -1.25 -7.33
CA ARG A 89 11.05 -0.65 -8.49
C ARG A 89 9.63 -1.16 -8.61
N LEU A 90 8.68 -0.24 -8.83
CA LEU A 90 7.27 -0.55 -9.02
C LEU A 90 6.86 -0.41 -10.49
N ASP A 91 5.83 -1.14 -10.90
CA ASP A 91 5.17 -0.96 -12.21
C ASP A 91 4.24 0.25 -12.28
N ALA A 92 4.13 1.02 -11.20
CA ALA A 92 3.33 2.24 -11.12
C ALA A 92 4.19 3.50 -11.22
N CYS A 93 3.72 4.50 -11.97
CA CYS A 93 4.22 5.88 -11.91
C CYS A 93 3.70 6.56 -10.65
N VAL A 94 4.57 6.88 -9.70
CA VAL A 94 4.17 7.42 -8.38
C VAL A 94 4.88 8.73 -8.04
N ALA A 95 5.84 9.18 -8.85
CA ALA A 95 6.42 10.51 -8.71
C ALA A 95 5.33 11.58 -8.81
N GLY A 96 5.30 12.49 -7.84
CA GLY A 96 4.32 13.58 -7.78
C GLY A 96 2.98 13.20 -7.14
N LEU A 97 2.75 11.93 -6.79
CA LEU A 97 1.64 11.54 -5.93
C LEU A 97 2.02 11.75 -4.46
N GLU A 98 1.06 12.18 -3.64
CA GLU A 98 1.22 12.26 -2.19
C GLU A 98 1.08 10.87 -1.55
N ALA A 99 1.89 9.91 -2.02
CA ALA A 99 1.86 8.54 -1.52
C ALA A 99 2.23 8.48 -0.03
N VAL A 100 1.37 7.84 0.76
CA VAL A 100 1.57 7.70 2.19
C VAL A 100 2.31 6.40 2.47
N TRP A 101 3.62 6.42 2.16
CA TRP A 101 4.49 5.24 2.24
C TRP A 101 4.51 4.53 3.59
N ARG A 102 4.31 5.27 4.69
CA ARG A 102 4.24 4.69 6.05
C ARG A 102 3.08 3.70 6.24
N GLU A 103 2.06 3.77 5.38
CA GLU A 103 0.92 2.84 5.37
C GLU A 103 1.00 1.85 4.21
N ALA A 104 2.08 1.82 3.43
CA ALA A 104 2.24 0.84 2.37
C ALA A 104 2.31 -0.58 2.95
N ARG A 105 1.73 -1.55 2.23
CA ARG A 105 1.61 -2.94 2.67
C ARG A 105 1.91 -3.89 1.55
N LEU A 106 2.71 -4.91 1.86
CA LEU A 106 2.78 -6.13 1.07
C LEU A 106 1.41 -6.83 1.15
N ILE A 107 0.84 -7.17 0.00
CA ILE A 107 -0.43 -7.90 -0.11
C ILE A 107 -0.27 -9.22 -0.87
N GLY A 108 -1.21 -10.14 -0.66
CA GLY A 108 -1.24 -11.46 -1.30
C GLY A 108 -0.39 -12.54 -0.62
N ARG A 109 0.40 -12.18 0.40
CA ARG A 109 1.10 -13.14 1.26
C ARG A 109 1.43 -12.55 2.63
N VAL A 110 1.66 -13.42 3.60
CA VAL A 110 2.20 -13.05 4.93
C VAL A 110 3.71 -13.32 4.95
N SER A 111 4.51 -12.30 5.23
CA SER A 111 5.95 -12.44 5.47
C SER A 111 6.29 -12.49 6.97
N ARG A 112 7.33 -13.27 7.31
CA ARG A 112 7.94 -13.36 8.64
C ARG A 112 9.35 -12.73 8.71
N ALA A 113 9.79 -12.06 7.65
CA ALA A 113 11.05 -11.31 7.67
C ALA A 113 10.91 -10.05 8.55
N TYR A 114 12.03 -9.55 9.06
CA TYR A 114 12.05 -8.25 9.71
C TYR A 114 11.76 -7.14 8.69
N ASP A 115 11.24 -6.01 9.17
CA ASP A 115 11.01 -4.86 8.32
C ASP A 115 12.33 -4.14 8.02
N GLU A 116 12.54 -3.85 6.74
CA GLU A 116 13.71 -3.15 6.21
C GLU A 116 13.25 -1.91 5.42
N PRO A 117 14.05 -0.82 5.43
CA PRO A 117 13.77 0.35 4.62
C PRO A 117 14.18 0.12 3.15
N PHE A 118 13.35 0.58 2.23
CA PHE A 118 13.61 0.57 0.79
C PHE A 118 13.38 1.96 0.18
N ALA A 119 14.29 2.41 -0.66
CA ALA A 119 14.05 3.47 -1.62
C ALA A 119 13.08 2.96 -2.70
N VAL A 120 12.07 3.76 -3.04
CA VAL A 120 11.10 3.43 -4.09
C VAL A 120 11.46 4.16 -5.35
N VAL A 121 11.62 3.42 -6.44
CA VAL A 121 11.74 3.94 -7.80
C VAL A 121 10.47 3.59 -8.55
N ASP A 122 9.89 4.56 -9.25
CA ASP A 122 8.67 4.34 -10.01
C ASP A 122 8.96 3.68 -11.38
N ALA A 123 7.92 3.42 -12.18
CA ALA A 123 8.05 2.67 -13.43
C ALA A 123 8.99 3.33 -14.46
N HIS A 124 9.10 4.66 -14.46
CA HIS A 124 9.78 5.43 -15.51
C HIS A 124 10.94 6.29 -15.01
N GLY A 125 11.09 6.42 -13.69
CA GLY A 125 12.14 7.15 -13.04
C GLY A 125 13.45 6.37 -13.00
N GLU A 126 14.54 7.12 -12.90
CA GLU A 126 15.88 6.60 -12.58
C GLU A 126 16.25 6.86 -11.12
N GLU A 127 15.65 7.91 -10.52
CA GLU A 127 15.90 8.34 -9.15
C GLU A 127 14.78 7.92 -8.20
N PRO A 128 15.08 7.71 -6.90
CA PRO A 128 14.06 7.43 -5.89
C PRO A 128 13.02 8.55 -5.76
N CYS A 129 11.74 8.18 -5.78
CA CYS A 129 10.61 9.09 -5.57
C CYS A 129 9.99 8.97 -4.16
N GLY A 130 10.42 8.00 -3.36
CA GLY A 130 9.89 7.75 -2.02
C GLY A 130 10.74 6.77 -1.22
N ALA A 131 10.32 6.53 0.02
CA ALA A 131 10.94 5.53 0.89
C ALA A 131 9.85 4.79 1.68
N VAL A 132 9.95 3.46 1.73
CA VAL A 132 8.96 2.57 2.33
C VAL A 132 9.63 1.61 3.30
N VAL A 133 8.90 1.15 4.32
CA VAL A 133 9.37 0.11 5.24
C VAL A 133 8.50 -1.12 5.04
N LEU A 134 9.10 -2.22 4.59
CA LEU A 134 8.41 -3.47 4.25
C LEU A 134 9.23 -4.67 4.73
N PRO A 135 8.68 -5.88 4.76
CA PRO A 135 9.46 -7.07 5.08
C PRO A 135 10.69 -7.22 4.17
N GLY A 136 11.84 -7.58 4.73
CA GLY A 136 13.11 -7.68 4.02
C GLY A 136 13.20 -8.80 2.97
N ASP A 137 12.17 -9.65 2.89
CA ASP A 137 12.04 -10.71 1.88
C ASP A 137 11.11 -10.33 0.73
N VAL A 138 10.81 -9.04 0.53
CA VAL A 138 10.10 -8.55 -0.66
C VAL A 138 10.90 -8.89 -1.92
N CYS A 139 10.22 -9.40 -2.94
CA CYS A 139 10.84 -9.82 -4.19
C CYS A 139 10.00 -9.42 -5.41
N VAL A 140 10.59 -9.55 -6.60
CA VAL A 140 9.89 -9.33 -7.87
C VAL A 140 8.61 -10.16 -7.94
N GLY A 141 7.52 -9.53 -8.39
CA GLY A 141 6.19 -10.13 -8.47
C GLY A 141 5.33 -9.92 -7.21
N ASP A 142 5.91 -9.49 -6.09
CA ASP A 142 5.13 -9.06 -4.93
C ASP A 142 4.29 -7.83 -5.25
N ARG A 143 3.15 -7.70 -4.58
CA ARG A 143 2.26 -6.55 -4.74
C ARG A 143 2.27 -5.69 -3.49
N ILE A 144 2.28 -4.39 -3.71
CA ILE A 144 2.26 -3.38 -2.65
C ILE A 144 1.04 -2.50 -2.86
N ALA A 145 0.27 -2.30 -1.80
CA ALA A 145 -0.84 -1.34 -1.76
C ALA A 145 -0.50 -0.19 -0.82
N PHE A 146 -0.77 1.05 -1.25
CA PHE A 146 -0.56 2.24 -0.44
C PHE A 146 -1.61 3.32 -0.75
N PRO A 147 -2.04 4.12 0.25
CA PRO A 147 -2.98 5.20 0.02
C PRO A 147 -2.28 6.48 -0.47
N CYS A 148 -2.97 7.19 -1.35
CA CYS A 148 -2.64 8.52 -1.86
C CYS A 148 -3.88 9.41 -1.67
N PRO A 149 -3.82 10.48 -0.86
CA PRO A 149 -4.93 11.44 -0.73
C PRO A 149 -5.28 12.03 -2.09
N GLY A 150 -6.58 12.20 -2.35
CA GLY A 150 -7.10 12.69 -3.62
C GLY A 150 -7.70 11.60 -4.51
N CYS A 151 -8.16 12.04 -5.68
CA CYS A 151 -8.67 11.18 -6.75
C CYS A 151 -7.60 11.03 -7.81
N HIS A 152 -7.02 9.84 -7.91
CA HIS A 152 -6.04 9.52 -8.95
C HIS A 152 -6.62 8.53 -9.94
N THR A 153 -6.23 8.68 -11.21
CA THR A 153 -6.69 7.78 -12.26
C THR A 153 -5.64 6.71 -12.57
N VAL A 154 -6.08 5.59 -13.16
CA VAL A 154 -5.15 4.56 -13.67
C VAL A 154 -4.17 5.15 -14.69
N GLY A 155 -4.57 6.17 -15.45
CA GLY A 155 -3.70 6.82 -16.44
C GLY A 155 -2.58 7.66 -15.82
N GLU A 156 -2.74 8.13 -14.58
CA GLU A 156 -1.70 8.86 -13.85
C GLU A 156 -0.64 7.93 -13.26
N VAL A 157 -1.02 6.68 -12.95
CA VAL A 157 -0.12 5.67 -12.35
C VAL A 157 0.47 4.70 -13.35
N ARG A 158 0.27 4.93 -14.65
CA ARG A 158 0.75 4.07 -15.74
C ARG A 158 1.88 4.69 -16.53
#